data_AF-A0A557P344-F1
#
_entry.id   AF-A0A557P344-F1
#
_cell.length_a   1.000
_cell.length_b   1.000
_cell.length_c   1.000
_cell.angle_alpha   90.00
_cell.angle_beta   90.00
_cell.angle_gamma   90.00
#
_symmetry.space_group_name_H-M   'P 1'
#
loop_
_entity.id
_entity.type
_entity.pdbx_description
1 polymer ?
#
loop_
_entity_poly.entity_id
_entity_poly.type
_entity_poly.pdbx_seq_one_letter_code
_entity_poly.pdbx_strand_id
1 'polypeptide(L)'
;MSNTLVFDYAVSIKEAQSASKVDYSFLSNCLVLVKGNYTPPPPDLTGFTVDIDPTSQVIGSTAQASISTPVPDGAVLPTSGSWSVDDETIATIDSDGVLTAVAAGTAQVTYTDDDTSIAESSSLTVTATKSKKLSQNSAEVPKSELLEVKNTKSQQAKSKEVLDEITFTDPSDYKVIPIYEETSFENYTDNSEVPFFMVGGLNTVYLLIKSDEVDPADETAIKFDPTNYFTLCHSKDIDLEDAEAINFADFKGVTVYATSDSTKAEELSQTDVVFYDSNDSYAGAYEQFGYFLTQVYWRNNQYYVLDGDNPASTISELGEAGSLFDKRVSFYLDGTDGPTLGFFGCAGEAITKTYLNKLIQLETQEAITSYIQVNEPNDTAVQRINIEEAAMAVIEKYQGYPYFYLDADKNNYISILKSDEMYFVDGEAEIKIADPIWRAQIQVKEAQ
;
A
#
# COMPACT_ATOMS: atom_id res chain seq x y z
N MET A 1 -19.07 -1.14 -20.75
CA MET A 1 -19.51 -2.14 -19.76
C MET A 1 -20.97 -1.84 -19.39
N SER A 2 -21.76 -2.83 -19.00
CA SER A 2 -23.20 -2.67 -18.73
C SER A 2 -23.41 -2.22 -17.28
N ASN A 3 -24.25 -1.21 -17.03
CA ASN A 3 -24.66 -0.73 -15.69
C ASN A 3 -25.61 -1.70 -14.95
N THR A 4 -25.38 -2.98 -15.15
CA THR A 4 -26.17 -4.09 -14.62
C THR A 4 -25.51 -4.61 -13.35
N LEU A 5 -26.32 -4.88 -12.34
CA LEU A 5 -25.97 -5.64 -11.16
C LEU A 5 -26.33 -7.10 -11.41
N VAL A 6 -25.38 -7.99 -11.17
CA VAL A 6 -25.55 -9.43 -11.30
C VAL A 6 -25.43 -10.01 -9.89
N PHE A 7 -26.46 -10.73 -9.46
CA PHE A 7 -26.50 -11.38 -8.17
C PHE A 7 -26.41 -12.88 -8.39
N ASP A 8 -25.26 -13.47 -8.11
CA ASP A 8 -25.08 -14.93 -8.15
C ASP A 8 -24.61 -15.38 -6.77
N TYR A 9 -25.46 -16.09 -6.02
CA TYR A 9 -25.06 -16.73 -4.78
C TYR A 9 -25.88 -17.96 -4.46
N ALA A 10 -25.22 -19.03 -4.00
CA ALA A 10 -25.87 -20.24 -3.51
C ALA A 10 -25.92 -20.23 -1.99
N VAL A 11 -27.11 -20.45 -1.41
CA VAL A 11 -27.29 -20.61 0.04
C VAL A 11 -28.20 -21.80 0.30
N SER A 12 -27.70 -22.82 0.99
CA SER A 12 -28.53 -23.88 1.54
C SER A 12 -29.23 -23.42 2.82
N ILE A 13 -30.38 -24.02 3.15
CA ILE A 13 -31.10 -23.78 4.42
C ILE A 13 -30.17 -23.97 5.63
N LYS A 14 -29.29 -24.97 5.55
CA LYS A 14 -28.34 -25.29 6.61
C LYS A 14 -27.26 -24.22 6.76
N GLU A 15 -26.75 -23.68 5.65
CA GLU A 15 -25.78 -22.58 5.66
C GLU A 15 -26.41 -21.29 6.18
N ALA A 16 -27.63 -20.95 5.77
CA ALA A 16 -28.37 -19.80 6.27
C ALA A 16 -28.61 -19.87 7.79
N GLN A 17 -28.97 -21.04 8.32
CA GLN A 17 -29.19 -21.23 9.75
C GLN A 17 -27.89 -21.07 10.57
N SER A 18 -26.73 -21.29 9.97
CA SER A 18 -25.42 -21.11 10.60
C SER A 18 -24.74 -19.77 10.30
N ALA A 19 -25.33 -18.93 9.44
CA ALA A 19 -24.72 -17.69 8.99
C ALA A 19 -24.58 -16.71 10.17
N SER A 20 -23.39 -16.14 10.32
CA SER A 20 -23.14 -15.03 11.24
C SER A 20 -23.80 -13.75 10.73
N LYS A 21 -23.95 -12.76 11.61
CA LYS A 21 -24.46 -11.42 11.24
C LYS A 21 -23.69 -10.87 10.03
N VAL A 22 -24.42 -10.29 9.07
CA VAL A 22 -23.86 -9.64 7.89
C VAL A 22 -23.04 -8.43 8.29
N ASP A 23 -21.84 -8.29 7.73
CA ASP A 23 -20.95 -7.17 7.99
C ASP A 23 -21.17 -6.04 6.97
N TYR A 24 -21.55 -4.86 7.47
CA TYR A 24 -21.76 -3.63 6.70
C TYR A 24 -20.62 -2.62 6.87
N SER A 25 -19.52 -3.02 7.54
CA SER A 25 -18.39 -2.16 7.85
C SER A 25 -17.80 -1.46 6.63
N PHE A 26 -17.87 -2.08 5.45
CA PHE A 26 -17.43 -1.50 4.18
C PHE A 26 -18.08 -0.15 3.82
N LEU A 27 -19.26 0.17 4.37
CA LEU A 27 -19.91 1.46 4.14
C LEU A 27 -19.17 2.63 4.79
N SER A 28 -18.31 2.35 5.78
CA SER A 28 -17.53 3.33 6.52
C SER A 28 -16.03 3.06 6.54
N ASN A 29 -15.60 1.88 6.08
CA ASN A 29 -14.20 1.46 6.14
C ASN A 29 -13.44 1.97 4.91
N CYS A 30 -12.71 3.06 5.11
CA CYS A 30 -11.71 3.55 4.18
C CYS A 30 -10.32 3.26 4.75
N LEU A 31 -9.54 2.47 4.00
CA LEU A 31 -8.13 2.22 4.29
C LEU A 31 -7.29 3.14 3.41
N VAL A 32 -6.32 3.82 4.01
CA VAL A 32 -5.36 4.64 3.28
C VAL A 32 -3.96 4.10 3.47
N LEU A 33 -3.29 3.78 2.37
CA LEU A 33 -1.92 3.32 2.38
C LEU A 33 -0.98 4.52 2.53
N VAL A 34 -0.25 4.55 3.63
CA VAL A 34 0.67 5.65 3.99
C VAL A 34 2.01 5.10 4.42
N LYS A 35 3.03 5.95 4.31
CA LYS A 35 4.33 5.64 4.89
C LYS A 35 4.30 5.88 6.40
N GLY A 36 4.81 4.92 7.17
CA GLY A 36 4.96 5.05 8.60
C GLY A 36 6.10 6.01 8.96
N ASN A 37 5.93 6.78 10.03
CA ASN A 37 6.98 7.67 10.55
C ASN A 37 7.83 7.02 11.65
N TYR A 38 7.56 5.75 11.98
CA TYR A 38 8.35 5.00 12.94
C TYR A 38 9.78 4.81 12.41
N THR A 39 10.74 5.30 13.17
CA THR A 39 12.14 4.97 12.97
C THR A 39 12.52 3.94 14.03
N PRO A 40 12.88 2.71 13.65
CA PRO A 40 13.29 1.72 14.63
C PRO A 40 14.49 2.27 15.40
N PRO A 41 14.54 2.07 16.73
CA PRO A 41 15.70 2.46 17.50
C PRO A 41 16.95 1.79 16.89
N PRO A 42 18.10 2.49 16.85
CA PRO A 42 19.33 1.91 16.31
C PRO A 42 19.57 0.55 16.97
N PRO A 43 19.94 -0.48 16.19
CA PRO A 43 20.22 -1.79 16.76
C PRO A 43 21.37 -1.67 17.76
N ASP A 44 21.21 -2.31 18.92
CA ASP A 44 22.26 -2.35 19.95
C ASP A 44 23.56 -2.95 19.37
N LEU A 45 24.71 -2.38 19.76
CA LEU A 45 26.02 -2.90 19.36
C LEU A 45 26.23 -4.28 19.99
N THR A 46 26.18 -5.33 19.17
CA THR A 46 26.36 -6.72 19.62
C THR A 46 27.82 -7.19 19.57
N GLY A 47 28.69 -6.47 18.85
CA GLY A 47 30.12 -6.73 18.73
C GLY A 47 30.80 -5.85 17.68
N PHE A 48 32.12 -5.70 17.78
CA PHE A 48 32.97 -5.03 16.79
C PHE A 48 34.25 -5.86 16.56
N THR A 49 35.13 -5.42 15.67
CA THR A 49 36.44 -6.06 15.45
C THR A 49 37.53 -5.00 15.50
N VAL A 50 38.71 -5.39 15.98
CA VAL A 50 39.91 -4.56 15.96
C VAL A 50 40.79 -4.99 14.81
N ASP A 51 41.13 -4.07 13.91
CA ASP A 51 42.09 -4.30 12.82
C ASP A 51 43.34 -3.43 13.02
N ILE A 52 44.49 -3.95 12.59
CA ILE A 52 45.79 -3.28 12.69
C ILE A 52 46.44 -3.32 11.32
N ASP A 53 46.62 -2.17 10.69
CA ASP A 53 47.29 -2.08 9.38
C ASP A 53 48.62 -1.30 9.47
N PRO A 54 49.77 -1.92 9.15
CA PRO A 54 50.00 -3.36 8.97
C PRO A 54 50.18 -4.13 10.29
N THR A 55 49.71 -5.39 10.32
CA THR A 55 49.82 -6.33 11.46
C THR A 55 51.26 -6.77 11.79
N SER A 56 52.23 -6.44 10.95
CA SER A 56 53.66 -6.69 11.16
C SER A 56 54.46 -5.41 11.04
N GLN A 57 55.19 -5.06 12.10
CA GLN A 57 55.97 -3.82 12.21
C GLN A 57 57.47 -4.09 12.40
N VAL A 58 58.28 -3.09 12.05
CA VAL A 58 59.71 -3.06 12.39
C VAL A 58 59.87 -2.15 13.61
N ILE A 59 60.84 -2.45 14.48
CA ILE A 59 61.17 -1.61 15.64
C ILE A 59 61.33 -0.14 15.20
N GLY A 60 60.61 0.76 15.87
CA GLY A 60 60.60 2.21 15.62
C GLY A 60 59.58 2.68 14.57
N SER A 61 58.81 1.79 13.95
CA SER A 61 57.70 2.14 13.05
C SER A 61 56.38 2.31 13.80
N THR A 62 55.42 2.97 13.15
CA THR A 62 54.06 3.19 13.67
C THR A 62 53.01 2.46 12.82
N ALA A 63 51.94 1.97 13.46
CA ALA A 63 50.76 1.35 12.82
C ALA A 63 49.48 2.04 13.30
N GLN A 64 48.41 1.96 12.52
CA GLN A 64 47.09 2.42 12.97
C GLN A 64 46.25 1.21 13.38
N ALA A 65 45.70 1.26 14.59
CA ALA A 65 44.61 0.39 15.00
C ALA A 65 43.28 1.09 14.72
N SER A 66 42.32 0.35 14.18
CA SER A 66 40.96 0.84 13.91
C SER A 66 39.94 -0.19 14.38
N ILE A 67 38.76 0.30 14.74
CA ILE A 67 37.60 -0.54 15.01
C ILE A 67 36.69 -0.56 13.78
N SER A 68 36.12 -1.73 13.48
CA SER A 68 35.10 -1.87 12.44
C SER A 68 34.01 -2.83 12.88
N THR A 69 32.76 -2.59 12.49
CA THR A 69 31.65 -3.48 12.83
C THR A 69 31.58 -4.64 11.83
N PRO A 70 31.44 -5.89 12.29
CA PRO A 70 30.95 -6.97 11.45
C PRO A 70 29.43 -6.78 11.29
N VAL A 71 29.04 -5.88 10.38
CA VAL A 71 27.71 -5.76 9.74
C VAL A 71 26.51 -6.13 10.64
N PRO A 72 25.96 -5.15 11.38
CA PRO A 72 24.58 -4.77 11.09
C PRO A 72 24.54 -3.36 10.49
N ASP A 73 23.82 -3.22 9.38
CA ASP A 73 23.59 -1.93 8.73
C ASP A 73 22.95 -0.96 9.74
N GLY A 74 23.61 0.16 10.04
CA GLY A 74 23.12 1.18 10.96
C GLY A 74 23.51 1.07 12.45
N ALA A 75 24.25 0.04 12.89
CA ALA A 75 24.82 0.04 14.25
C ALA A 75 25.89 1.13 14.40
N VAL A 76 25.77 1.98 15.42
CA VAL A 76 26.71 3.08 15.65
C VAL A 76 27.98 2.53 16.31
N LEU A 77 29.15 2.81 15.72
CA LEU A 77 30.44 2.47 16.33
C LEU A 77 30.63 3.22 17.65
N PRO A 78 31.33 2.61 18.63
CA PRO A 78 31.76 3.30 19.84
C PRO A 78 32.43 4.65 19.51
N THR A 79 31.96 5.72 20.16
CA THR A 79 32.59 7.05 20.04
C THR A 79 33.47 7.40 21.25
N SER A 80 33.41 6.56 22.29
CA SER A 80 34.21 6.65 23.51
C SER A 80 34.66 5.27 23.95
N GLY A 81 35.96 5.06 24.06
CA GLY A 81 36.54 3.82 24.55
C GLY A 81 38.05 3.95 24.71
N SER A 82 38.67 2.89 25.24
CA SER A 82 40.08 2.90 25.62
C SER A 82 40.88 1.82 24.91
N TRP A 83 42.05 2.22 24.43
CA TRP A 83 43.06 1.32 23.87
C TRP A 83 44.02 0.84 24.97
N SER A 84 44.40 -0.43 24.91
CA SER A 84 45.43 -1.01 25.78
C SER A 84 46.27 -2.02 25.03
N VAL A 85 47.48 -2.26 25.53
CA VAL A 85 48.39 -3.29 25.03
C VAL A 85 48.84 -4.16 26.19
N ASP A 86 48.98 -5.47 25.96
CA ASP A 86 49.33 -6.43 27.00
C ASP A 86 50.79 -6.31 27.49
N ASP A 87 51.72 -5.89 26.61
CA ASP A 87 53.14 -5.70 26.90
C ASP A 87 53.70 -4.41 26.28
N GLU A 88 53.73 -3.33 27.08
CA GLU A 88 54.29 -2.03 26.70
C GLU A 88 55.80 -2.07 26.39
N THR A 89 56.50 -3.14 26.76
CA THR A 89 57.92 -3.30 26.40
C THR A 89 58.11 -3.72 24.93
N ILE A 90 57.06 -4.24 24.29
CA ILE A 90 57.04 -4.69 22.89
C ILE A 90 56.44 -3.60 21.98
N ALA A 91 55.31 -2.99 22.38
CA ALA A 91 54.65 -1.92 21.63
C ALA A 91 53.87 -0.99 22.57
N THR A 92 53.67 0.27 22.21
CA THR A 92 52.81 1.21 22.95
C THR A 92 51.69 1.71 22.05
N ILE A 93 50.50 1.97 22.58
CA ILE A 93 49.37 2.56 21.87
C ILE A 93 48.93 3.86 22.55
N ASP A 94 48.55 4.87 21.78
CA ASP A 94 47.97 6.11 22.31
C ASP A 94 46.43 6.11 22.25
N SER A 95 45.82 7.19 22.73
CA SER A 95 44.36 7.34 22.75
C SER A 95 43.72 7.40 21.36
N ASP A 96 44.50 7.75 20.34
CA ASP A 96 44.04 7.88 18.95
C ASP A 96 44.22 6.55 18.16
N GLY A 97 44.66 5.48 18.84
CA GLY A 97 44.88 4.16 18.24
C GLY A 97 46.19 4.05 17.45
N VAL A 98 47.15 4.96 17.65
CA VAL A 98 48.46 4.90 16.99
C VAL A 98 49.40 4.00 17.80
N LEU A 99 49.81 2.89 17.19
CA LEU A 99 50.75 1.93 17.76
C LEU A 99 52.19 2.32 17.41
N THR A 100 53.11 2.22 18.36
CA THR A 100 54.56 2.39 18.17
C THR A 100 55.29 1.11 18.57
N ALA A 101 56.11 0.56 17.66
CA ALA A 101 56.86 -0.67 17.91
C ALA A 101 58.16 -0.40 18.71
N VAL A 102 58.32 -1.02 19.88
CA VAL A 102 59.42 -0.79 20.84
C VAL A 102 60.49 -1.90 20.79
N ALA A 103 60.08 -3.17 20.80
CA ALA A 103 60.99 -4.32 20.81
C ALA A 103 60.44 -5.50 19.99
N ALA A 104 61.32 -6.41 19.55
CA ALA A 104 60.89 -7.59 18.81
C ALA A 104 60.09 -8.54 19.71
N GLY A 105 58.90 -8.94 19.26
CA GLY A 105 57.95 -9.74 20.03
C GLY A 105 56.55 -9.70 19.42
N THR A 106 55.58 -10.28 20.12
CA THR A 106 54.16 -10.20 19.77
C THR A 106 53.44 -9.53 20.92
N ALA A 107 52.59 -8.54 20.61
CA ALA A 107 51.76 -7.83 21.59
C ALA A 107 50.30 -7.92 21.17
N GLN A 108 49.40 -8.03 22.13
CA GLN A 108 47.96 -8.00 21.93
C GLN A 108 47.43 -6.60 22.24
N VAL A 109 46.76 -6.02 21.24
CA VAL A 109 46.12 -4.71 21.34
C VAL A 109 44.63 -4.93 21.56
N THR A 110 44.06 -4.27 22.56
CA THR A 110 42.65 -4.40 22.94
C THR A 110 41.99 -3.04 22.96
N TYR A 111 40.80 -2.95 22.37
CA TYR A 111 39.90 -1.80 22.53
C TYR A 111 38.72 -2.21 23.40
N THR A 112 38.37 -1.38 24.39
CA THR A 112 37.20 -1.56 25.26
C THR A 112 36.27 -0.38 25.07
N ASP A 113 35.01 -0.66 24.72
CA ASP A 113 33.95 0.34 24.66
C ASP A 113 33.44 0.68 26.08
N ASP A 114 33.36 1.97 26.40
CA ASP A 114 32.96 2.44 27.73
C ASP A 114 31.45 2.28 27.97
N ASP A 115 30.64 2.32 26.91
CA ASP A 115 29.17 2.28 27.00
C ASP A 115 28.64 0.84 27.13
N THR A 116 29.10 -0.06 26.27
CA THR A 116 28.64 -1.47 26.26
C THR A 116 29.53 -2.43 27.05
N SER A 117 30.72 -1.98 27.46
CA SER A 117 31.76 -2.84 28.07
C SER A 117 32.21 -4.02 27.19
N ILE A 118 31.91 -3.98 25.89
CA ILE A 118 32.41 -4.95 24.91
C ILE A 118 33.90 -4.66 24.67
N ALA A 119 34.73 -5.70 24.67
CA ALA A 119 36.16 -5.60 24.44
C ALA A 119 36.63 -6.61 23.39
N GLU A 120 37.46 -6.15 22.45
CA GLU A 120 37.98 -6.95 21.34
C GLU A 120 39.46 -6.70 21.12
N SER A 121 40.16 -7.71 20.60
CA SER A 121 41.63 -7.72 20.56
C SER A 121 42.19 -8.17 19.21
N SER A 122 43.34 -7.61 18.84
CA SER A 122 44.11 -8.00 17.65
C SER A 122 45.60 -8.11 17.97
N SER A 123 46.31 -8.99 17.26
CA SER A 123 47.74 -9.27 17.52
C SER A 123 48.66 -8.48 16.60
N LEU A 124 49.63 -7.80 17.18
CA LEU A 124 50.71 -7.11 16.48
C LEU A 124 52.02 -7.92 16.59
N THR A 125 52.73 -8.13 15.47
CA THR A 125 54.07 -8.76 15.48
C THR A 125 55.15 -7.74 15.14
N VAL A 126 56.16 -7.61 16.00
CA VAL A 126 57.30 -6.70 15.80
C VAL A 126 58.57 -7.49 15.47
N THR A 127 59.25 -7.11 14.40
CA THR A 127 60.50 -7.76 13.94
C THR A 127 61.71 -6.84 14.06
N ALA A 128 62.86 -7.41 14.42
CA ALA A 128 64.12 -6.69 14.46
C ALA A 128 64.73 -6.56 13.05
N THR A 129 65.16 -5.34 12.68
CA THR A 129 65.87 -5.09 11.43
C THR A 129 67.27 -5.72 11.47
N LYS A 130 67.47 -6.82 10.74
CA LYS A 130 68.82 -7.33 10.43
C LYS A 130 69.42 -6.49 9.30
N SER A 131 70.51 -5.79 9.58
CA SER A 131 71.32 -5.11 8.55
C SER A 131 71.96 -6.14 7.62
N LYS A 132 71.64 -6.13 6.32
CA LYS A 132 72.27 -7.02 5.33
C LYS A 132 72.80 -6.23 4.13
N LYS A 133 74.11 -6.37 3.87
CA LYS A 133 74.87 -5.83 2.72
C LYS A 133 74.31 -6.29 1.37
N LEU A 134 74.38 -5.38 0.38
CA LEU A 134 74.18 -5.59 -1.06
C LEU A 134 75.08 -6.69 -1.65
N SER A 135 74.55 -7.46 -2.61
CA SER A 135 75.31 -8.05 -3.72
C SER A 135 74.39 -8.30 -4.94
N GLN A 136 74.99 -8.25 -6.13
CA GLN A 136 74.46 -7.96 -7.47
C GLN A 136 73.92 -9.17 -8.28
N ASN A 137 73.19 -8.82 -9.36
CA ASN A 137 72.93 -9.53 -10.64
C ASN A 137 72.06 -10.81 -10.57
N SER A 138 71.27 -11.20 -11.58
CA SER A 138 71.18 -10.85 -13.01
C SER A 138 69.76 -11.17 -13.53
N ALA A 139 69.38 -10.54 -14.64
CA ALA A 139 68.15 -10.70 -15.39
C ALA A 139 67.98 -12.08 -16.07
N GLU A 140 66.73 -12.50 -16.29
CA GLU A 140 66.29 -13.16 -17.53
C GLU A 140 64.75 -13.12 -17.72
N VAL A 141 64.31 -12.87 -18.96
CA VAL A 141 62.92 -12.94 -19.46
C VAL A 141 62.90 -13.95 -20.61
N PRO A 142 61.90 -14.86 -20.70
CA PRO A 142 61.08 -14.98 -21.92
C PRO A 142 59.60 -15.28 -21.58
N LYS A 143 58.54 -14.74 -22.22
CA LYS A 143 58.02 -14.73 -23.60
C LYS A 143 57.12 -15.95 -23.99
N SER A 144 55.83 -15.64 -24.22
CA SER A 144 54.89 -16.16 -25.26
C SER A 144 53.91 -17.34 -25.01
N GLU A 145 52.73 -17.19 -25.66
CA GLU A 145 51.85 -18.18 -26.34
C GLU A 145 50.58 -18.66 -25.57
N LEU A 146 49.35 -18.21 -25.85
CA LEU A 146 48.35 -18.42 -26.94
C LEU A 146 47.31 -19.57 -26.71
N LEU A 147 46.02 -19.17 -26.73
CA LEU A 147 44.77 -19.84 -27.19
C LEU A 147 44.29 -21.19 -26.58
N GLU A 148 43.03 -21.22 -26.13
CA GLU A 148 41.97 -21.98 -26.81
C GLU A 148 40.54 -21.52 -26.43
N VAL A 149 39.69 -21.37 -27.45
CA VAL A 149 38.24 -21.16 -27.41
C VAL A 149 37.54 -22.49 -27.76
N LYS A 150 36.53 -22.90 -26.98
CA LYS A 150 35.39 -23.74 -27.42
C LYS A 150 34.13 -23.21 -26.71
N ASN A 151 33.16 -22.54 -27.36
CA ASN A 151 32.06 -23.05 -28.22
C ASN A 151 31.29 -24.24 -27.57
N THR A 152 29.95 -24.34 -27.47
CA THR A 152 28.77 -23.62 -28.00
C THR A 152 27.48 -24.18 -27.34
N LYS A 153 26.49 -23.31 -27.07
CA LYS A 153 25.01 -23.46 -27.05
C LYS A 153 24.33 -24.75 -26.52
N SER A 154 23.30 -24.51 -25.70
CA SER A 154 21.95 -25.04 -25.96
C SER A 154 20.87 -24.07 -25.46
N GLN A 155 20.34 -23.27 -26.37
CA GLN A 155 18.98 -22.75 -26.29
C GLN A 155 18.02 -23.91 -26.62
N GLN A 156 16.98 -24.10 -25.80
CA GLN A 156 15.72 -24.66 -26.27
C GLN A 156 14.61 -23.74 -25.82
N ALA A 157 14.15 -22.92 -26.77
CA ALA A 157 12.84 -22.32 -26.75
C ALA A 157 11.79 -23.44 -26.86
N LYS A 158 10.85 -23.46 -25.92
CA LYS A 158 9.51 -23.99 -26.15
C LYS A 158 8.52 -22.93 -25.69
N SER A 159 7.82 -22.41 -26.69
CA SER A 159 6.63 -21.56 -26.62
C SER A 159 5.67 -21.91 -25.49
N LYS A 160 5.33 -20.91 -24.68
CA LYS A 160 4.06 -20.82 -23.96
C LYS A 160 3.80 -19.33 -23.72
N GLU A 161 2.54 -18.91 -23.86
CA GLU A 161 2.08 -17.54 -23.69
C GLU A 161 2.75 -16.86 -22.48
N VAL A 162 3.19 -15.61 -22.66
CA VAL A 162 3.50 -14.73 -21.54
C VAL A 162 2.14 -14.41 -20.90
N LEU A 163 1.66 -15.30 -20.04
CA LEU A 163 0.90 -14.83 -18.89
C LEU A 163 1.96 -14.15 -18.02
N ASP A 164 1.89 -12.83 -17.89
CA ASP A 164 2.55 -12.16 -16.79
C ASP A 164 2.09 -12.90 -15.52
N GLU A 165 3.06 -13.47 -14.80
CA GLU A 165 2.78 -14.14 -13.54
C GLU A 165 2.29 -13.06 -12.60
N ILE A 166 0.98 -13.05 -12.32
CA ILE A 166 0.37 -12.05 -11.43
C ILE A 166 1.05 -12.21 -10.07
N THR A 167 1.89 -11.24 -9.72
CA THR A 167 2.51 -11.17 -8.41
C THR A 167 1.52 -10.56 -7.44
N PHE A 168 1.15 -11.33 -6.41
CA PHE A 168 0.30 -10.84 -5.34
C PHE A 168 1.15 -10.34 -4.17
N THR A 169 0.75 -9.23 -3.58
CA THR A 169 1.33 -8.67 -2.37
C THR A 169 0.91 -9.52 -1.16
N ASP A 170 1.86 -9.82 -0.27
CA ASP A 170 1.56 -10.56 0.96
C ASP A 170 0.83 -9.62 1.95
N PRO A 171 -0.40 -9.95 2.38
CA PRO A 171 -1.13 -9.10 3.33
C PRO A 171 -0.44 -8.97 4.70
N SER A 172 0.43 -9.92 5.07
CA SER A 172 1.16 -9.90 6.34
C SER A 172 2.27 -8.85 6.38
N ASP A 173 2.67 -8.33 5.23
CA ASP A 173 3.60 -7.20 5.12
C ASP A 173 2.96 -5.88 5.59
N TYR A 174 1.66 -5.87 5.90
CA TYR A 174 0.94 -4.68 6.32
C TYR A 174 0.21 -4.86 7.66
N LYS A 175 0.08 -3.73 8.36
CA LYS A 175 -0.76 -3.55 9.55
C LYS A 175 -1.79 -2.48 9.28
N VAL A 176 -2.91 -2.59 9.98
CA VAL A 176 -3.96 -1.58 9.98
C VAL A 176 -3.98 -0.87 11.33
N ILE A 177 -4.03 0.46 11.32
CA ILE A 177 -4.12 1.29 12.53
C ILE A 177 -5.40 2.13 12.44
N PRO A 178 -6.40 1.91 13.31
CA PRO A 178 -7.61 2.72 13.32
C PRO A 178 -7.37 4.06 14.04
N ILE A 179 -7.64 5.16 13.35
CA ILE A 179 -7.53 6.52 13.87
C ILE A 179 -8.92 7.11 14.08
N TYR A 180 -9.19 7.54 15.31
CA TYR A 180 -10.48 8.09 15.74
C TYR A 180 -10.47 9.60 15.96
N GLU A 181 -9.28 10.19 16.07
CA GLU A 181 -9.09 11.62 16.32
C GLU A 181 -8.02 12.16 15.37
N GLU A 182 -8.31 13.30 14.74
CA GLU A 182 -7.44 13.94 13.75
C GLU A 182 -6.01 14.20 14.27
N THR A 183 -5.89 14.61 15.54
CA THR A 183 -4.58 14.89 16.16
C THR A 183 -3.69 13.65 16.34
N SER A 184 -4.23 12.44 16.16
CA SER A 184 -3.47 11.21 16.31
C SER A 184 -2.68 10.82 15.05
N PHE A 185 -2.97 11.41 13.88
CA PHE A 185 -2.28 11.05 12.63
C PHE A 185 -0.77 11.27 12.71
N GLU A 186 -0.33 12.38 13.34
CA GLU A 186 1.08 12.74 13.48
C GLU A 186 1.93 11.71 14.25
N ASN A 187 1.29 10.81 15.02
CA ASN A 187 1.99 9.74 15.73
C ASN A 187 2.39 8.57 14.81
N TYR A 188 1.80 8.48 13.62
CA TYR A 188 1.92 7.32 12.74
C TYR A 188 2.42 7.67 11.34
N THR A 189 2.08 8.85 10.82
CA THR A 189 2.47 9.29 9.48
C THR A 189 2.73 10.80 9.47
N ASP A 190 3.62 11.26 8.60
CA ASP A 190 3.85 12.67 8.30
C ASP A 190 2.99 13.17 7.13
N ASN A 191 2.15 12.30 6.55
CA ASN A 191 1.25 12.67 5.46
C ASN A 191 0.18 13.68 5.91
N SER A 192 0.27 14.90 5.39
CA SER A 192 -0.65 15.99 5.74
C SER A 192 -2.01 15.93 5.02
N GLU A 193 -2.19 15.04 4.05
CA GLU A 193 -3.42 14.95 3.27
C GLU A 193 -4.46 14.04 3.95
N VAL A 194 -4.03 13.00 4.67
CA VAL A 194 -4.92 12.03 5.34
C VAL A 194 -6.03 12.67 6.20
N PRO A 195 -5.78 13.75 6.97
CA PRO A 195 -6.83 14.42 7.75
C PRO A 195 -8.06 14.85 6.94
N PHE A 196 -7.93 15.09 5.62
CA PHE A 196 -9.05 15.47 4.76
C PHE A 196 -10.17 14.41 4.72
N PHE A 197 -9.90 13.14 5.00
CA PHE A 197 -10.96 12.14 5.20
C PHE A 197 -11.93 12.53 6.33
N MET A 198 -11.40 13.03 7.44
CA MET A 198 -12.19 13.47 8.60
C MET A 198 -12.87 14.81 8.34
N VAL A 199 -12.25 15.71 7.57
CA VAL A 199 -12.89 16.94 7.06
C VAL A 199 -14.13 16.60 6.22
N GLY A 200 -14.02 15.57 5.36
CA GLY A 200 -15.16 15.01 4.63
C GLY A 200 -16.23 14.35 5.52
N GLY A 201 -15.95 14.16 6.82
CA GLY A 201 -16.91 13.71 7.82
C GLY A 201 -16.72 12.28 8.33
N LEU A 202 -15.68 11.55 7.89
CA LEU A 202 -15.41 10.21 8.43
C LEU A 202 -15.03 10.29 9.91
N ASN A 203 -15.67 9.46 10.73
CA ASN A 203 -15.36 9.37 12.16
C ASN A 203 -14.16 8.46 12.46
N THR A 204 -13.77 7.61 11.51
CA THR A 204 -12.66 6.67 11.67
C THR A 204 -11.98 6.47 10.33
N VAL A 205 -10.65 6.58 10.35
CA VAL A 205 -9.79 6.35 9.19
C VAL A 205 -8.84 5.23 9.54
N TYR A 206 -8.67 4.26 8.64
CA TYR A 206 -7.78 3.13 8.86
C TYR A 206 -6.49 3.35 8.08
N LEU A 207 -5.36 3.53 8.76
CA LEU A 207 -4.06 3.61 8.11
C LEU A 207 -3.59 2.20 7.79
N LEU A 208 -3.22 1.94 6.54
CA LEU A 208 -2.53 0.75 6.11
C LEU A 208 -1.05 1.11 6.00
N ILE A 209 -0.21 0.50 6.84
CA ILE A 209 1.23 0.80 6.95
C ILE A 209 2.00 -0.50 6.83
N LYS A 210 3.21 -0.47 6.26
CA LYS A 210 4.06 -1.65 6.23
C LYS A 210 4.43 -2.09 7.65
N SER A 211 4.47 -3.39 7.88
CA SER A 211 4.69 -3.99 9.20
C SER A 211 6.04 -3.61 9.84
N ASP A 212 7.05 -3.24 9.05
CA ASP A 212 8.36 -2.78 9.50
C ASP A 212 8.41 -1.28 9.84
N GLU A 213 7.44 -0.51 9.36
CA GLU A 213 7.26 0.93 9.64
C GLU A 213 6.25 1.20 10.76
N VAL A 214 5.83 0.15 11.48
CA VAL A 214 4.95 0.26 12.66
C VAL A 214 5.74 -0.09 13.91
N ASP A 215 5.58 0.70 14.96
CA ASP A 215 6.18 0.42 16.26
C ASP A 215 5.72 -0.98 16.75
N PRO A 216 6.63 -1.93 16.96
CA PRO A 216 6.27 -3.26 17.46
C PRO A 216 5.56 -3.26 18.83
N ALA A 217 5.66 -2.16 19.59
CA ALA A 217 4.99 -1.98 20.88
C ALA A 217 3.55 -1.42 20.75
N ASP A 218 3.11 -1.03 19.55
CA ASP A 218 1.78 -0.47 19.35
C ASP A 218 0.68 -1.54 19.46
N GLU A 219 -0.10 -1.47 20.54
CA GLU A 219 -1.23 -2.37 20.78
C GLU A 219 -2.45 -2.07 19.90
N THR A 220 -2.49 -0.91 19.23
CA THR A 220 -3.61 -0.51 18.36
C THR A 220 -3.51 -1.12 16.95
N ALA A 221 -2.33 -1.58 16.55
CA ALA A 221 -2.09 -2.19 15.25
C ALA A 221 -2.78 -3.56 15.13
N ILE A 222 -3.69 -3.69 14.17
CA ILE A 222 -4.40 -4.93 13.86
C ILE A 222 -3.84 -5.59 12.60
N LYS A 223 -4.07 -6.90 12.47
CA LYS A 223 -3.69 -7.64 11.26
C LYS A 223 -4.55 -7.20 10.08
N PHE A 224 -3.92 -6.96 8.94
CA PHE A 224 -4.62 -6.70 7.70
C PHE A 224 -5.28 -7.98 7.17
N ASP A 225 -6.52 -7.84 6.71
CA ASP A 225 -7.30 -8.90 6.09
C ASP A 225 -7.88 -8.39 4.76
N PRO A 226 -7.33 -8.83 3.62
CA PRO A 226 -7.71 -8.34 2.29
C PRO A 226 -9.03 -8.94 1.79
N THR A 227 -9.59 -9.93 2.50
CA THR A 227 -10.83 -10.62 2.07
C THR A 227 -12.09 -9.79 2.31
N ASN A 228 -11.99 -8.78 3.17
CA ASN A 228 -13.08 -7.84 3.42
C ASN A 228 -13.25 -6.87 2.25
N TYR A 229 -14.48 -6.38 2.06
CA TYR A 229 -14.72 -5.30 1.13
C TYR A 229 -14.37 -3.97 1.81
N PHE A 230 -13.51 -3.15 1.20
CA PHE A 230 -13.15 -1.82 1.69
C PHE A 230 -12.74 -0.90 0.55
N THR A 231 -12.67 0.41 0.83
CA THR A 231 -12.07 1.38 -0.08
C THR A 231 -10.58 1.48 0.22
N LEU A 232 -9.73 1.14 -0.75
CA LEU A 232 -8.28 1.29 -0.67
C LEU A 232 -7.88 2.60 -1.35
N CYS A 233 -7.42 3.54 -0.54
CA CYS A 233 -6.84 4.79 -1.01
C CYS A 233 -5.32 4.71 -0.92
N HIS A 234 -4.65 5.28 -1.91
CA HIS A 234 -3.20 5.49 -1.87
C HIS A 234 -2.88 6.90 -1.43
N SER A 235 -1.63 7.12 -1.02
CA SER A 235 -1.12 8.43 -0.68
C SER A 235 0.01 8.84 -1.61
N LYS A 236 0.31 10.14 -1.60
CA LYS A 236 1.43 10.72 -2.32
C LYS A 236 2.80 10.22 -1.86
N ASP A 237 2.89 9.57 -0.70
CA ASP A 237 4.16 9.02 -0.20
C ASP A 237 4.63 7.79 -0.99
N ILE A 238 3.76 7.26 -1.86
CA ILE A 238 3.97 6.05 -2.62
C ILE A 238 3.83 6.41 -4.09
N ASP A 239 4.88 6.14 -4.86
CA ASP A 239 4.87 6.39 -6.30
C ASP A 239 3.76 5.57 -6.97
N LEU A 240 3.13 6.15 -8.00
CA LEU A 240 1.97 5.53 -8.66
C LEU A 240 2.30 4.12 -9.20
N GLU A 241 3.51 3.92 -9.73
CA GLU A 241 3.96 2.61 -10.22
C GLU A 241 4.00 1.56 -9.10
N ASP A 242 4.46 1.94 -7.91
CA ASP A 242 4.50 1.06 -6.73
C ASP A 242 3.10 0.81 -6.20
N ALA A 243 2.23 1.82 -6.20
CA ALA A 243 0.83 1.71 -5.81
C ALA A 243 0.06 0.73 -6.72
N GLU A 244 0.26 0.80 -8.04
CA GLU A 244 -0.33 -0.14 -9.01
C GLU A 244 0.17 -1.58 -8.84
N ALA A 245 1.40 -1.76 -8.37
CA ALA A 245 1.97 -3.07 -8.09
C ALA A 245 1.35 -3.72 -6.84
N ILE A 246 0.65 -2.95 -6.00
CA ILE A 246 -0.03 -3.48 -4.81
C ILE A 246 -1.32 -4.16 -5.26
N ASN A 247 -1.29 -5.48 -5.23
CA ASN A 247 -2.42 -6.30 -5.64
C ASN A 247 -2.60 -7.46 -4.66
N PHE A 248 -3.70 -7.45 -3.92
CA PHE A 248 -4.06 -8.53 -3.01
C PHE A 248 -4.99 -9.51 -3.70
N ALA A 249 -4.66 -10.80 -3.68
CA ALA A 249 -5.35 -11.84 -4.47
C ALA A 249 -6.88 -11.88 -4.32
N ASP A 250 -7.38 -11.59 -3.13
CA ASP A 250 -8.81 -11.69 -2.79
C ASP A 250 -9.49 -10.32 -2.61
N PHE A 251 -8.81 -9.21 -2.93
CA PHE A 251 -9.41 -7.89 -2.79
C PHE A 251 -10.57 -7.70 -3.76
N LYS A 252 -11.74 -7.33 -3.23
CA LYS A 252 -12.98 -7.07 -4.01
C LYS A 252 -13.46 -5.63 -3.87
N GLY A 253 -12.70 -4.78 -3.20
CA GLY A 253 -13.06 -3.42 -2.88
C GLY A 253 -12.84 -2.44 -4.04
N VAL A 254 -12.70 -1.16 -3.67
CA VAL A 254 -12.47 -0.06 -4.62
C VAL A 254 -11.08 0.50 -4.39
N THR A 255 -10.29 0.63 -5.45
CA THR A 255 -8.99 1.30 -5.37
C THR A 255 -9.10 2.73 -5.87
N VAL A 256 -8.39 3.64 -5.21
CA VAL A 256 -8.37 5.07 -5.51
C VAL A 256 -6.95 5.52 -5.80
N TYR A 257 -6.79 6.18 -6.93
CA TYR A 257 -5.55 6.81 -7.39
C TYR A 257 -5.77 8.31 -7.63
N ALA A 258 -4.69 9.07 -7.55
CA ALA A 258 -4.63 10.46 -7.99
C ALA A 258 -3.39 10.64 -8.87
N THR A 259 -3.55 11.39 -9.97
CA THR A 259 -2.44 11.65 -10.89
C THR A 259 -2.66 12.92 -11.71
N SER A 260 -1.55 13.56 -12.09
CA SER A 260 -1.46 14.69 -13.01
C SER A 260 -1.32 14.25 -14.47
N ASP A 261 -1.10 12.96 -14.75
CA ASP A 261 -1.02 12.44 -16.11
C ASP A 261 -2.40 12.02 -16.64
N SER A 262 -2.94 12.82 -17.57
CA SER A 262 -4.26 12.58 -18.16
C SER A 262 -4.37 11.30 -19.01
N THR A 263 -3.25 10.76 -19.51
CA THR A 263 -3.22 9.50 -20.25
C THR A 263 -3.22 8.33 -19.27
N LYS A 264 -2.40 8.41 -18.23
CA LYS A 264 -2.41 7.37 -17.19
C LYS A 264 -3.74 7.33 -16.44
N ALA A 265 -4.33 8.49 -16.19
CA ALA A 265 -5.65 8.57 -15.56
C ALA A 265 -6.75 7.89 -16.38
N GLU A 266 -6.70 7.99 -17.72
CA GLU A 266 -7.64 7.33 -18.62
C GLU A 266 -7.45 5.81 -18.68
N GLU A 267 -6.22 5.33 -18.54
CA GLU A 267 -5.95 3.90 -18.43
C GLU A 267 -6.54 3.34 -17.13
N LEU A 268 -6.20 3.95 -16.00
CA LEU A 268 -6.63 3.52 -14.67
C LEU A 268 -8.14 3.69 -14.44
N SER A 269 -8.79 4.70 -15.04
CA SER A 269 -10.24 4.92 -14.87
C SER A 269 -11.11 3.79 -15.44
N GLN A 270 -10.53 2.91 -16.26
CA GLN A 270 -11.22 1.74 -16.81
C GLN A 270 -11.44 0.64 -15.77
N THR A 271 -10.65 0.61 -14.71
CA THR A 271 -10.71 -0.40 -13.64
C THR A 271 -10.99 0.20 -12.28
N ASP A 272 -10.43 1.37 -12.01
CA ASP A 272 -10.38 1.96 -10.66
C ASP A 272 -10.95 3.38 -10.62
N VAL A 273 -10.90 3.98 -9.44
CA VAL A 273 -11.24 5.40 -9.25
C VAL A 273 -9.98 6.21 -9.43
N VAL A 274 -10.06 7.22 -10.29
CA VAL A 274 -8.92 8.12 -10.51
C VAL A 274 -9.38 9.55 -10.38
N PHE A 275 -8.66 10.32 -9.57
CA PHE A 275 -8.74 11.77 -9.50
C PHE A 275 -7.61 12.38 -10.33
N TYR A 276 -7.98 13.24 -11.27
CA TYR A 276 -7.01 14.10 -11.91
C TYR A 276 -6.69 15.27 -10.98
N ASP A 277 -5.42 15.39 -10.61
CA ASP A 277 -4.91 16.50 -9.82
C ASP A 277 -3.54 16.95 -10.33
N SER A 278 -3.36 18.25 -10.61
CA SER A 278 -2.12 18.78 -11.18
C SER A 278 -0.91 18.67 -10.25
N ASN A 279 -1.11 18.42 -8.96
CA ASN A 279 -0.06 18.29 -7.94
C ASN A 279 0.15 16.83 -7.49
N ASP A 280 -0.51 15.87 -8.16
CA ASP A 280 -0.59 14.45 -7.73
C ASP A 280 -1.08 14.33 -6.28
N SER A 281 -1.97 15.24 -5.86
CA SER A 281 -2.51 15.27 -4.49
C SER A 281 -3.74 14.38 -4.37
N TYR A 282 -3.83 13.67 -3.26
CA TYR A 282 -4.99 12.86 -2.90
C TYR A 282 -5.98 13.61 -2.01
N ALA A 283 -5.64 14.82 -1.53
CA ALA A 283 -6.47 15.58 -0.59
C ALA A 283 -7.93 15.75 -1.08
N GLY A 284 -8.11 16.08 -2.36
CA GLY A 284 -9.45 16.16 -2.95
C GLY A 284 -10.18 14.82 -2.97
N ALA A 285 -9.49 13.72 -3.30
CA ALA A 285 -10.07 12.39 -3.29
C ALA A 285 -10.50 11.99 -1.86
N TYR A 286 -9.63 12.22 -0.88
CA TYR A 286 -9.86 11.87 0.52
C TYR A 286 -11.08 12.57 1.12
N GLU A 287 -11.20 13.88 0.91
CA GLU A 287 -12.36 14.62 1.41
C GLU A 287 -13.66 14.15 0.75
N GLN A 288 -13.63 13.89 -0.56
CA GLN A 288 -14.79 13.41 -1.30
C GLN A 288 -15.21 12.00 -0.91
N PHE A 289 -14.26 11.10 -0.63
CA PHE A 289 -14.57 9.79 -0.07
C PHE A 289 -15.05 9.88 1.37
N GLY A 290 -14.50 10.81 2.15
CA GLY A 290 -14.97 11.15 3.48
C GLY A 290 -16.46 11.51 3.48
N TYR A 291 -16.84 12.42 2.58
CA TYR A 291 -18.23 12.83 2.40
C TYR A 291 -19.10 11.70 1.86
N PHE A 292 -18.62 10.99 0.84
CA PHE A 292 -19.38 9.94 0.16
C PHE A 292 -19.74 8.77 1.08
N LEU A 293 -18.78 8.26 1.86
CA LEU A 293 -18.97 7.09 2.72
C LEU A 293 -19.81 7.41 3.96
N THR A 294 -19.90 8.68 4.36
CA THR A 294 -20.71 9.10 5.53
C THR A 294 -22.17 9.35 5.19
N GLN A 295 -22.52 9.41 3.90
CA GLN A 295 -23.90 9.62 3.49
C GLN A 295 -24.79 8.42 3.85
N VAL A 296 -26.00 8.73 4.33
CA VAL A 296 -27.05 7.72 4.55
C VAL A 296 -27.49 7.08 3.22
N TYR A 297 -27.38 7.83 2.12
CA TYR A 297 -27.61 7.36 0.76
C TYR A 297 -26.82 8.23 -0.23
N TRP A 298 -26.24 7.62 -1.27
CA TRP A 298 -25.39 8.27 -2.27
C TRP A 298 -26.14 9.04 -3.38
N ARG A 299 -27.04 9.96 -3.03
CA ARG A 299 -27.64 10.89 -4.02
C ARG A 299 -26.90 12.23 -4.01
N ASN A 300 -26.80 12.85 -5.18
CA ASN A 300 -26.29 14.21 -5.34
C ASN A 300 -24.86 14.42 -4.80
N ASN A 301 -23.98 13.41 -4.91
CA ASN A 301 -22.60 13.49 -4.43
C ASN A 301 -21.76 14.60 -5.10
N GLN A 302 -22.25 15.19 -6.20
CA GLN A 302 -21.61 16.29 -6.93
C GLN A 302 -21.75 17.67 -6.25
N TYR A 303 -22.68 17.82 -5.30
CA TYR A 303 -22.95 19.13 -4.65
C TYR A 303 -22.09 19.41 -3.43
N TYR A 304 -21.14 18.54 -3.12
CA TYR A 304 -20.15 18.81 -2.10
C TYR A 304 -19.13 19.82 -2.63
N VAL A 305 -18.92 20.90 -1.88
CA VAL A 305 -17.87 21.89 -2.13
C VAL A 305 -16.74 21.52 -1.19
N LEU A 306 -15.53 21.35 -1.74
CA LEU A 306 -14.37 21.06 -0.91
C LEU A 306 -14.10 22.20 0.08
N ASP A 307 -13.51 21.84 1.21
CA ASP A 307 -13.01 22.81 2.18
C ASP A 307 -12.03 23.79 1.52
N GLY A 308 -12.06 25.05 1.97
CA GLY A 308 -11.23 26.11 1.39
C GLY A 308 -9.73 25.91 1.62
N ASP A 309 -9.35 25.13 2.63
CA ASP A 309 -7.97 24.75 2.91
C ASP A 309 -7.53 23.51 2.10
N ASN A 310 -8.43 22.86 1.36
CA ASN A 310 -8.09 21.71 0.52
C ASN A 310 -7.22 22.14 -0.68
N PRO A 311 -6.02 21.56 -0.87
CA PRO A 311 -5.09 21.94 -1.93
C PRO A 311 -5.42 21.35 -3.31
N ALA A 312 -6.56 20.65 -3.46
CA ALA A 312 -6.95 20.04 -4.73
C ALA A 312 -7.02 21.07 -5.87
N SER A 313 -6.41 20.70 -6.99
CA SER A 313 -6.44 21.48 -8.22
C SER A 313 -7.83 21.49 -8.86
N THR A 314 -8.13 22.55 -9.60
CA THR A 314 -9.43 22.78 -10.22
C THR A 314 -9.31 23.07 -11.71
N ILE A 315 -10.28 22.57 -12.47
CA ILE A 315 -10.43 22.80 -13.90
C ILE A 315 -11.40 23.95 -14.16
N SER A 316 -10.96 24.95 -14.91
CA SER A 316 -11.80 26.08 -15.33
C SER A 316 -12.10 26.06 -16.83
N GLU A 317 -11.36 25.29 -17.63
CA GLU A 317 -11.56 25.19 -19.07
C GLU A 317 -12.61 24.13 -19.44
N LEU A 318 -13.66 24.55 -20.16
CA LEU A 318 -14.74 23.65 -20.58
C LEU A 318 -14.24 22.49 -21.47
N GLY A 319 -13.22 22.73 -22.30
CA GLY A 319 -12.65 21.71 -23.18
C GLY A 319 -11.92 20.61 -22.40
N GLU A 320 -11.12 20.99 -21.41
CA GLU A 320 -10.40 20.07 -20.53
C GLU A 320 -11.39 19.28 -19.65
N ALA A 321 -12.34 19.96 -19.00
CA ALA A 321 -13.39 19.31 -18.21
C ALA A 321 -14.23 18.33 -19.05
N GLY A 322 -14.55 18.70 -20.30
CA GLY A 322 -15.21 17.81 -21.25
C GLY A 322 -14.38 16.57 -21.56
N SER A 323 -13.08 16.75 -21.83
CA SER A 323 -12.17 15.64 -22.10
C SER A 323 -12.02 14.69 -20.92
N LEU A 324 -11.85 15.19 -19.69
CA LEU A 324 -11.72 14.35 -18.49
C LEU A 324 -13.00 13.57 -18.23
N PHE A 325 -14.16 14.19 -18.44
CA PHE A 325 -15.45 13.52 -18.31
C PHE A 325 -15.62 12.39 -19.34
N ASP A 326 -15.28 12.64 -20.61
CA ASP A 326 -15.37 11.63 -21.67
C ASP A 326 -14.45 10.43 -21.37
N LYS A 327 -13.30 10.70 -20.74
CA LYS A 327 -12.35 9.71 -20.24
C LYS A 327 -12.75 9.07 -18.90
N ARG A 328 -13.90 9.46 -18.33
CA ARG A 328 -14.41 8.97 -17.03
C ARG A 328 -13.43 9.16 -15.86
N VAL A 329 -12.62 10.21 -15.92
CA VAL A 329 -11.70 10.58 -14.83
C VAL A 329 -12.42 11.55 -13.89
N SER A 330 -12.26 11.38 -12.57
CA SER A 330 -12.84 12.28 -11.57
C SER A 330 -11.99 13.55 -11.45
N PHE A 331 -12.61 14.71 -11.28
CA PHE A 331 -11.90 16.00 -11.21
C PHE A 331 -12.76 17.05 -10.53
N TYR A 332 -12.13 18.16 -10.13
CA TYR A 332 -12.82 19.32 -9.55
C TYR A 332 -12.94 20.46 -10.55
N LEU A 333 -14.06 21.15 -10.52
CA LEU A 333 -14.34 22.37 -11.26
C LEU A 333 -14.09 23.58 -10.37
N ASP A 334 -13.55 24.64 -10.96
CA ASP A 334 -13.43 25.95 -10.33
C ASP A 334 -14.82 26.61 -10.25
N GLY A 335 -15.45 26.49 -9.08
CA GLY A 335 -16.79 27.02 -8.80
C GLY A 335 -16.73 28.34 -8.04
N THR A 336 -17.78 29.16 -8.18
CA THR A 336 -17.85 30.47 -7.50
C THR A 336 -17.89 30.34 -5.97
N ASP A 337 -18.46 29.23 -5.47
CA ASP A 337 -18.56 28.91 -4.05
C ASP A 337 -17.38 28.05 -3.55
N GLY A 338 -16.46 27.65 -4.44
CA GLY A 338 -15.31 26.78 -4.16
C GLY A 338 -15.19 25.60 -5.15
N PRO A 339 -14.16 24.75 -5.00
CA PRO A 339 -13.96 23.55 -5.81
C PRO A 339 -15.16 22.60 -5.69
N THR A 340 -15.75 22.22 -6.81
CA THR A 340 -16.91 21.30 -6.85
C THR A 340 -16.63 20.11 -7.73
N LEU A 341 -17.15 18.95 -7.34
CA LEU A 341 -16.88 17.70 -8.06
C LEU A 341 -17.53 17.70 -9.45
N GLY A 342 -16.70 17.64 -10.50
CA GLY A 342 -17.16 17.62 -11.89
C GLY A 342 -17.63 16.25 -12.36
N PHE A 343 -16.95 15.20 -11.92
CA PHE A 343 -17.30 13.80 -12.18
C PHE A 343 -16.80 12.91 -11.05
N PHE A 344 -17.51 11.82 -10.79
CA PHE A 344 -17.08 10.82 -9.81
C PHE A 344 -17.45 9.42 -10.29
N GLY A 345 -16.43 8.66 -10.68
CA GLY A 345 -16.61 7.37 -11.30
C GLY A 345 -15.56 6.35 -10.90
N CYS A 346 -15.89 5.09 -11.19
CA CYS A 346 -15.05 3.91 -10.98
C CYS A 346 -15.28 2.98 -12.17
N ALA A 347 -14.22 2.43 -12.75
CA ALA A 347 -14.31 1.45 -13.85
C ALA A 347 -15.20 1.90 -15.03
N GLY A 348 -15.13 3.19 -15.39
CA GLY A 348 -15.95 3.80 -16.44
C GLY A 348 -17.44 4.01 -16.11
N GLU A 349 -17.84 3.74 -14.87
CA GLU A 349 -19.23 3.84 -14.41
C GLU A 349 -19.35 4.78 -13.21
N ALA A 350 -20.57 4.98 -12.71
CA ALA A 350 -20.80 5.78 -11.51
C ALA A 350 -20.17 5.10 -10.28
N ILE A 351 -19.51 5.85 -9.40
CA ILE A 351 -18.92 5.30 -8.18
C ILE A 351 -19.94 4.51 -7.34
N THR A 352 -21.20 4.94 -7.34
CA THR A 352 -22.28 4.32 -6.56
C THR A 352 -22.58 2.88 -6.98
N LYS A 353 -22.28 2.50 -8.23
CA LYS A 353 -22.59 1.16 -8.74
C LYS A 353 -21.88 0.08 -7.94
N THR A 354 -20.58 0.24 -7.67
CA THR A 354 -19.78 -0.81 -7.01
C THR A 354 -20.23 -1.02 -5.55
N TYR A 355 -20.56 0.06 -4.84
CA TYR A 355 -21.08 -0.03 -3.47
C TYR A 355 -22.52 -0.54 -3.43
N LEU A 356 -23.37 -0.12 -4.37
CA LEU A 356 -24.76 -0.59 -4.44
C LEU A 356 -24.84 -2.09 -4.77
N ASN A 357 -23.97 -2.57 -5.66
CA ASN A 357 -23.77 -4.00 -5.93
C ASN A 357 -23.56 -4.79 -4.64
N LYS A 358 -22.56 -4.38 -3.86
CA LYS A 358 -22.21 -5.08 -2.61
C LYS A 358 -23.32 -4.96 -1.58
N LEU A 359 -23.90 -3.77 -1.43
CA LEU A 359 -24.95 -3.51 -0.46
C LEU A 359 -26.21 -4.34 -0.74
N ILE A 360 -26.69 -4.35 -1.99
CA ILE A 360 -27.86 -5.15 -2.37
C ILE A 360 -27.58 -6.64 -2.20
N GLN A 361 -26.38 -7.12 -2.57
CA GLN A 361 -26.00 -8.52 -2.34
C GLN A 361 -26.13 -8.91 -0.86
N LEU A 362 -25.58 -8.08 0.04
CA LEU A 362 -25.60 -8.31 1.49
C LEU A 362 -27.01 -8.22 2.08
N GLU A 363 -27.80 -7.20 1.70
CA GLU A 363 -29.18 -7.05 2.16
C GLU A 363 -30.07 -8.20 1.66
N THR A 364 -29.85 -8.68 0.43
CA THR A 364 -30.57 -9.84 -0.12
C THR A 364 -30.21 -11.12 0.65
N GLN A 365 -28.91 -11.32 0.94
CA GLN A 365 -28.46 -12.44 1.77
C GLN A 365 -29.08 -12.38 3.17
N GLU A 366 -29.12 -11.20 3.80
CA GLU A 366 -29.74 -10.99 5.11
C GLU A 366 -31.25 -11.29 5.06
N ALA A 367 -31.97 -10.77 4.06
CA ALA A 367 -33.40 -10.98 3.90
C ALA A 367 -33.76 -12.47 3.80
N ILE A 368 -33.03 -13.22 2.98
CA ILE A 368 -33.21 -14.68 2.85
C ILE A 368 -32.88 -15.40 4.15
N THR A 369 -31.75 -15.07 4.76
CA THR A 369 -31.30 -15.71 6.00
C THR A 369 -32.30 -15.48 7.13
N SER A 370 -32.77 -14.24 7.28
CA SER A 370 -33.79 -13.85 8.25
C SER A 370 -35.10 -14.61 8.03
N TYR A 371 -35.56 -14.72 6.79
CA TYR A 371 -36.76 -15.51 6.47
C TYR A 371 -36.59 -16.98 6.88
N ILE A 372 -35.45 -17.60 6.56
CA ILE A 372 -35.17 -19.00 6.88
C ILE A 372 -35.11 -19.23 8.39
N GLN A 373 -34.46 -18.34 9.14
CA GLN A 373 -34.34 -18.44 10.59
C GLN A 373 -35.70 -18.29 11.30
N VAL A 374 -36.57 -17.42 10.80
CA VAL A 374 -37.89 -17.18 11.41
C VAL A 374 -38.89 -18.30 11.08
N ASN A 375 -38.88 -18.81 9.85
CA ASN A 375 -39.94 -19.69 9.35
C ASN A 375 -39.56 -21.17 9.28
N GLU A 376 -38.28 -21.50 9.44
CA GLU A 376 -37.73 -22.87 9.30
C GLU A 376 -38.34 -23.63 8.09
N PRO A 377 -38.31 -23.05 6.88
CA PRO A 377 -39.06 -23.57 5.76
C PRO A 377 -38.53 -24.94 5.31
N ASN A 378 -39.45 -25.84 4.96
CA ASN A 378 -39.10 -27.07 4.25
C ASN A 378 -38.86 -26.79 2.75
N ASP A 379 -38.03 -27.59 2.10
CA ASP A 379 -37.77 -27.48 0.66
C ASP A 379 -39.01 -27.83 -0.19
N THR A 380 -39.82 -26.82 -0.47
CA THR A 380 -41.03 -26.90 -1.27
C THR A 380 -41.12 -25.70 -2.21
N ALA A 381 -41.82 -25.84 -3.34
CA ALA A 381 -41.98 -24.76 -4.30
C ALA A 381 -42.62 -23.49 -3.70
N VAL A 382 -43.58 -23.66 -2.78
CA VAL A 382 -44.25 -22.54 -2.11
C VAL A 382 -43.27 -21.76 -1.22
N GLN A 383 -42.44 -22.47 -0.45
CA GLN A 383 -41.46 -21.80 0.42
C GLN A 383 -40.38 -21.09 -0.39
N ARG A 384 -39.98 -21.62 -1.55
CA ARG A 384 -39.06 -20.92 -2.46
C ARG A 384 -39.65 -19.61 -2.98
N ILE A 385 -40.93 -19.60 -3.38
CA ILE A 385 -41.62 -18.36 -3.79
C ILE A 385 -41.63 -17.34 -2.65
N ASN A 386 -41.85 -17.77 -1.40
CA ASN A 386 -41.83 -16.85 -0.26
C ASN A 386 -40.41 -16.28 0.01
N ILE A 387 -39.37 -17.08 -0.20
CA ILE A 387 -37.97 -16.62 -0.09
C ILE A 387 -37.65 -15.63 -1.22
N GLU A 388 -38.10 -15.92 -2.44
CA GLU A 388 -38.02 -14.99 -3.58
C GLU A 388 -38.72 -13.67 -3.26
N GLU A 389 -39.93 -13.71 -2.68
CA GLU A 389 -40.67 -12.51 -2.28
C GLU A 389 -39.91 -11.69 -1.21
N ALA A 390 -39.31 -12.37 -0.23
CA ALA A 390 -38.48 -11.72 0.78
C ALA A 390 -37.23 -11.06 0.18
N ALA A 391 -36.58 -11.72 -0.79
CA ALA A 391 -35.43 -11.17 -1.51
C ALA A 391 -35.84 -9.99 -2.42
N MET A 392 -36.96 -10.12 -3.14
CA MET A 392 -37.50 -9.09 -4.03
C MET A 392 -37.85 -7.78 -3.30
N ALA A 393 -38.27 -7.86 -2.04
CA ALA A 393 -38.51 -6.67 -1.21
C ALA A 393 -37.27 -5.76 -1.09
N VAL A 394 -36.05 -6.32 -1.18
CA VAL A 394 -34.80 -5.54 -1.21
C VAL A 394 -34.69 -4.74 -2.51
N ILE A 395 -34.99 -5.34 -3.67
CA ILE A 395 -34.96 -4.65 -4.96
C ILE A 395 -36.00 -3.52 -5.01
N GLU A 396 -37.21 -3.76 -4.52
CA GLU A 396 -38.28 -2.75 -4.49
C GLU A 396 -37.88 -1.50 -3.69
N LYS A 397 -37.15 -1.66 -2.58
CA LYS A 397 -36.61 -0.54 -1.79
C LYS A 397 -35.74 0.39 -2.65
N TYR A 398 -34.90 -0.16 -3.53
CA TYR A 398 -33.99 0.63 -4.37
C TYR A 398 -34.62 1.17 -5.66
N GLN A 399 -35.79 0.66 -6.06
CA GLN A 399 -36.62 1.23 -7.12
C GLN A 399 -37.46 2.43 -6.62
N GLY A 400 -37.89 2.39 -5.36
CA GLY A 400 -38.80 3.37 -4.76
C GLY A 400 -38.15 4.56 -4.06
N TYR A 401 -39.00 5.44 -3.52
CA TYR A 401 -38.59 6.54 -2.64
C TYR A 401 -38.03 5.98 -1.33
N PRO A 402 -36.91 6.50 -0.78
CA PRO A 402 -36.16 7.69 -1.20
C PRO A 402 -35.00 7.46 -2.19
N TYR A 403 -34.69 6.20 -2.52
CA TYR A 403 -33.46 5.80 -3.19
C TYR A 403 -33.46 6.03 -4.71
N PHE A 404 -34.44 5.47 -5.43
CA PHE A 404 -34.60 5.57 -6.90
C PHE A 404 -33.36 5.20 -7.74
N TYR A 405 -32.46 4.35 -7.25
CA TYR A 405 -31.23 3.98 -7.96
C TYR A 405 -31.47 2.99 -9.11
N LEU A 406 -32.47 2.13 -8.98
CA LEU A 406 -32.79 1.14 -10.01
C LEU A 406 -33.79 1.70 -11.02
N ASP A 407 -33.65 1.29 -12.27
CA ASP A 407 -34.58 1.65 -13.33
C ASP A 407 -35.87 0.81 -13.21
N ALA A 408 -36.96 1.46 -12.79
CA ALA A 408 -38.25 0.81 -12.59
C ALA A 408 -38.90 0.34 -13.91
N ASP A 409 -38.47 0.88 -15.06
CA ASP A 409 -38.97 0.49 -16.38
C ASP A 409 -38.24 -0.75 -16.93
N LYS A 410 -37.21 -1.24 -16.23
CA LYS A 410 -36.44 -2.43 -16.58
C LYS A 410 -36.87 -3.64 -15.76
N ASN A 411 -36.61 -4.82 -16.32
CA ASN A 411 -36.89 -6.09 -15.65
C ASN A 411 -35.85 -6.34 -14.58
N ASN A 412 -36.01 -5.72 -13.41
CA ASN A 412 -35.24 -6.08 -12.23
C ASN A 412 -35.92 -7.29 -11.56
N TYR A 413 -35.16 -8.34 -11.30
CA TYR A 413 -35.70 -9.56 -10.73
C TYR A 413 -34.67 -10.28 -9.87
N ILE A 414 -35.18 -11.08 -8.94
CA ILE A 414 -34.46 -12.08 -8.17
C ILE A 414 -35.30 -13.35 -8.25
N SER A 415 -34.63 -14.47 -8.50
CA SER A 415 -35.24 -15.78 -8.65
C SER A 415 -34.36 -16.86 -8.03
N ILE A 416 -34.97 -17.94 -7.56
CA ILE A 416 -34.23 -19.10 -7.09
C ILE A 416 -34.16 -20.11 -8.23
N LEU A 417 -32.94 -20.32 -8.72
CA LEU A 417 -32.64 -21.31 -9.74
C LEU A 417 -32.17 -22.62 -9.11
N LYS A 418 -32.36 -23.71 -9.87
CA LYS A 418 -31.90 -25.04 -9.50
C LYS A 418 -30.64 -25.39 -10.28
N SER A 419 -29.58 -25.75 -9.56
CA SER A 419 -28.37 -26.40 -10.08
C SER A 419 -28.42 -27.92 -9.78
N ASP A 420 -27.43 -28.65 -10.27
CA ASP A 420 -27.36 -30.12 -10.26
C ASP A 420 -27.61 -30.73 -8.87
N GLU A 421 -27.17 -30.07 -7.79
CA GLU A 421 -27.35 -30.55 -6.41
C GLU A 421 -27.80 -29.46 -5.42
N MET A 422 -27.83 -28.19 -5.82
CA MET A 422 -28.13 -27.06 -4.93
C MET A 422 -29.06 -26.02 -5.57
N TYR A 423 -29.75 -25.26 -4.75
CA TYR A 423 -30.45 -24.06 -5.17
C TYR A 423 -29.52 -22.85 -5.02
N PHE A 424 -29.59 -21.94 -5.97
CA PHE A 424 -28.90 -20.66 -5.89
C PHE A 424 -29.87 -19.54 -6.26
N VAL A 425 -29.60 -18.38 -5.69
CA VAL A 425 -30.33 -17.16 -5.99
C VAL A 425 -29.59 -16.49 -7.13
N ASP A 426 -30.33 -16.27 -8.21
CA ASP A 426 -29.88 -15.54 -9.38
C ASP A 426 -30.79 -14.34 -9.58
N GLY A 427 -30.20 -13.21 -9.94
CA GLY A 427 -30.95 -11.99 -10.13
C GLY A 427 -30.17 -10.96 -10.93
N GLU A 428 -30.93 -10.09 -11.57
CA GLU A 428 -30.41 -8.99 -12.35
C GLU A 428 -31.17 -7.72 -12.01
N ALA A 429 -30.45 -6.63 -11.82
CA ALA A 429 -31.04 -5.30 -11.69
C ALA A 429 -30.24 -4.26 -12.47
N GLU A 430 -30.93 -3.30 -13.08
CA GLU A 430 -30.32 -2.25 -13.90
C GLU A 430 -30.25 -0.93 -13.10
N ILE A 431 -29.04 -0.42 -12.91
CA ILE A 431 -28.81 0.88 -12.28
C ILE A 431 -29.10 1.98 -13.30
N LYS A 432 -29.82 3.01 -12.86
CA LYS A 432 -29.94 4.25 -13.62
C LYS A 432 -28.57 4.88 -13.80
N ILE A 433 -28.25 5.21 -15.05
CA ILE A 433 -27.00 5.88 -15.38
C ILE A 433 -26.89 7.17 -14.56
N ALA A 434 -25.75 7.36 -13.89
CA ALA A 434 -25.45 8.63 -13.24
C ALA A 434 -25.14 9.66 -14.33
N ASP A 435 -26.17 10.34 -14.79
CA ASP A 435 -26.01 11.52 -15.62
C ASP A 435 -25.71 12.72 -14.71
N PRO A 436 -24.79 13.63 -15.14
CA PRO A 436 -24.61 14.90 -14.44
C PRO A 436 -25.96 15.62 -14.36
N ILE A 437 -26.33 16.02 -13.14
CA ILE A 437 -27.70 16.43 -12.83
C ILE A 437 -28.13 17.61 -13.71
N TRP A 438 -27.20 18.49 -14.08
CA TRP A 438 -27.43 19.60 -15.01
C TRP A 438 -26.19 19.85 -15.88
N ARG A 439 -26.36 19.96 -17.21
CA ARG A 439 -25.39 20.56 -18.13
C ARG A 439 -26.08 21.59 -19.00
N ALA A 440 -25.71 22.86 -18.85
CA ALA A 440 -26.18 23.94 -19.71
C ALA A 440 -25.09 24.34 -20.69
N GLN A 441 -25.19 23.90 -21.95
CA GLN A 441 -24.33 24.38 -23.03
C GLN A 441 -25.07 25.46 -23.83
N ILE A 442 -24.71 26.72 -23.63
CA ILE A 442 -25.29 27.85 -24.36
C ILE A 442 -24.35 28.22 -25.51
N GLN A 443 -24.78 28.05 -26.76
CA GLN A 443 -24.07 28.56 -27.93
C GLN A 443 -24.75 29.84 -28.42
N VAL A 444 -24.07 30.98 -28.32
CA VAL A 444 -24.51 32.24 -28.93
C VAL A 444 -23.88 32.33 -30.32
N LYS A 445 -24.72 32.36 -31.37
CA LYS A 445 -24.29 32.63 -32.74
C LYS A 445 -24.73 34.04 -33.13
N GLU A 446 -23.89 34.76 -33.88
CA GLU A 446 -24.33 36.00 -34.51
C GLU A 446 -25.53 35.71 -35.43
N ALA A 447 -26.55 36.56 -35.37
CA ALA A 447 -27.65 36.50 -36.32
C ALA A 447 -27.12 36.86 -37.71
N GLN A 448 -27.26 35.94 -38.68
CA GLN A 448 -26.95 36.21 -40.09
C GLN A 448 -27.86 37.28 -40.67
#